data_AF-A0A329RRP4-F1
#
_entry.id   AF-A0A329RRP4-F1
#
_cell.length_a   1.000
_cell.length_b   1.000
_cell.length_c   1.000
_cell.angle_alpha   90.00
_cell.angle_beta   90.00
_cell.angle_gamma   90.00
#
_symmetry.space_group_name_H-M   'P 1'
#
loop_
_entity.id
_entity.type
_entity.pdbx_description
1 polymer ?
#
loop_
_entity_poly.entity_id
_entity_poly.type
_entity_poly.pdbx_seq_one_letter_code
_entity_poly.pdbx_strand_id
1 'polypeptide(L)'
;MEAYDWSSLRDQVRPIRENTVTARSRATYQNSYCRFLAWVLKNKAHLIAPQFSGCVGDVEVYSPQQLRARVKEVANQDPRIAPLVFDTLAAEDFVT
;
A
#
# COMPACT_ATOMS: atom_id res chain seq x y z
N MET A 1 -19.68 -1.85 29.14
CA MET A 1 -18.73 -1.68 28.03
C MET A 1 -17.37 -1.54 28.69
N GLU A 2 -16.52 -2.57 28.58
CA GLU A 2 -15.18 -2.50 29.19
C GLU A 2 -14.40 -1.34 28.60
N ALA A 3 -13.68 -0.60 29.45
CA ALA A 3 -12.84 0.49 29.01
C ALA A 3 -11.74 -0.08 28.12
N TYR A 4 -11.72 0.35 26.86
CA TYR A 4 -10.73 -0.09 25.88
C TYR A 4 -9.33 0.28 26.36
N ASP A 5 -8.40 -0.67 26.39
CA ASP A 5 -7.04 -0.46 26.88
C ASP A 5 -6.20 0.32 25.85
N TRP A 6 -6.36 1.64 25.90
CA TRP A 6 -5.66 2.59 25.03
C TRP A 6 -4.15 2.62 25.23
N SER A 7 -3.63 2.20 26.39
CA SER A 7 -2.18 2.17 26.62
C SER A 7 -1.56 0.98 25.89
N SER A 8 -2.18 -0.20 26.00
CA SER A 8 -1.77 -1.38 25.23
C SER A 8 -1.84 -1.15 23.72
N LEU A 9 -2.91 -0.53 23.21
CA LEU A 9 -3.00 -0.20 21.79
C LEU A 9 -1.87 0.75 21.37
N ARG A 10 -1.56 1.77 22.18
CA ARG A 10 -0.50 2.73 21.90
C ARG A 10 0.87 2.05 21.83
N ASP A 11 1.16 1.13 22.75
CA ASP A 11 2.41 0.38 22.74
C ASP A 11 2.52 -0.56 21.53
N GLN A 12 1.41 -1.14 21.06
CA GLN A 12 1.38 -1.96 19.84
C GLN A 12 1.57 -1.14 18.55
N VAL A 13 1.00 0.07 18.50
CA VAL A 13 1.10 0.95 17.31
C VAL A 13 2.45 1.68 17.25
N ARG A 14 3.08 1.94 18.39
CA ARG A 14 4.37 2.67 18.47
C ARG A 14 5.43 2.09 17.51
N PRO A 15 5.73 0.78 17.47
CA PRO A 15 6.72 0.23 16.56
C PRO A 15 6.39 0.42 15.07
N ILE A 16 5.10 0.44 14.72
CA ILE A 16 4.66 0.70 13.34
C ILE A 16 4.93 2.16 13.00
N ARG A 17 4.52 3.08 13.88
CA ARG A 17 4.71 4.53 13.71
C ARG A 17 6.18 4.91 13.65
N GLU A 18 7.00 4.30 14.50
CA GLU A 18 8.45 4.54 14.59
C GLU A 18 9.25 3.70 13.59
N ASN A 19 8.59 2.86 12.78
CA ASN A 19 9.20 1.94 11.81
C ASN A 19 10.23 0.97 12.44
N THR A 20 10.08 0.65 13.72
CA THR A 20 10.94 -0.27 14.48
C THR A 20 10.39 -1.71 14.52
N VAL A 21 9.36 -2.02 13.71
CA VAL A 21 8.84 -3.38 13.56
C VAL A 21 9.92 -4.38 13.12
N THR A 22 9.73 -5.65 13.48
CA THR A 22 10.65 -6.73 13.08
C THR A 22 10.76 -6.82 11.56
N ALA A 23 11.90 -7.31 11.06
CA ALA A 23 12.12 -7.52 9.63
C ALA A 23 11.05 -8.43 9.01
N ARG A 24 10.57 -9.44 9.75
CA ARG A 24 9.48 -10.33 9.33
C ARG A 24 8.17 -9.56 9.16
N SER A 25 7.78 -8.77 10.16
CA SER A 25 6.56 -7.95 10.09
C SER A 25 6.62 -6.94 8.95
N ARG A 26 7.77 -6.29 8.74
CA ARG A 26 8.00 -5.38 7.61
C ARG A 26 7.84 -6.08 6.28
N ALA A 27 8.44 -7.26 6.11
CA ALA A 27 8.31 -8.04 4.89
C ALA A 27 6.87 -8.47 4.62
N THR A 28 6.13 -8.89 5.66
CA THR A 28 4.70 -9.23 5.55
C THR A 28 3.89 -8.02 5.08
N TYR A 29 4.08 -6.86 5.71
CA TYR A 29 3.41 -5.61 5.31
C TYR A 29 3.73 -5.22 3.87
N GLN A 30 5.01 -5.21 3.49
CA GLN A 30 5.40 -4.87 2.11
C GLN A 30 4.75 -5.83 1.10
N ASN A 31 4.71 -7.13 1.39
CA ASN A 31 4.14 -8.11 0.50
C ASN A 31 2.60 -8.01 0.40
N SER A 32 1.89 -7.67 1.48
CA SER A 32 0.44 -7.41 1.40
C SER A 32 0.16 -6.09 0.68
N TYR A 33 0.92 -5.05 0.99
CA TYR A 33 0.79 -3.72 0.39
C TYR A 33 1.06 -3.73 -1.11
N CYS A 34 2.11 -4.40 -1.60
CA CYS A 34 2.37 -4.50 -3.04
C CYS A 34 1.28 -5.28 -3.78
N ARG A 35 0.65 -6.28 -3.14
CA ARG A 35 -0.49 -6.99 -3.73
C ARG A 35 -1.71 -6.08 -3.82
N PHE A 36 -1.97 -5.29 -2.78
CA PHE A 36 -3.04 -4.31 -2.77
C PHE A 36 -2.84 -3.26 -3.88
N LEU A 37 -1.65 -2.66 -3.97
CA LEU A 37 -1.35 -1.67 -5.01
C LEU A 37 -1.49 -2.23 -6.44
N ALA A 38 -1.03 -3.47 -6.68
CA ALA A 38 -1.22 -4.13 -7.97
C ALA A 38 -2.71 -4.33 -8.30
N TRP A 39 -3.55 -4.59 -7.30
CA TRP A 39 -4.99 -4.68 -7.50
C TRP A 39 -5.61 -3.30 -7.76
N VAL A 40 -5.24 -2.26 -7.00
CA VAL A 40 -5.73 -0.89 -7.20
C VAL A 40 -5.37 -0.39 -8.60
N LEU A 41 -4.13 -0.61 -9.05
CA LEU A 41 -3.69 -0.27 -10.41
C LEU A 41 -4.59 -0.84 -11.51
N LYS A 42 -5.12 -2.05 -11.33
CA LYS A 42 -6.00 -2.69 -12.32
C LYS A 42 -7.47 -2.29 -12.19
N ASN A 43 -7.95 -2.04 -10.98
CA ASN A 43 -9.39 -1.96 -10.72
C ASN A 43 -9.86 -0.54 -10.34
N LYS A 44 -8.95 0.30 -9.86
CA LYS A 44 -9.22 1.61 -9.26
C LYS A 44 -8.06 2.57 -9.59
N ALA A 45 -7.67 2.62 -10.87
CA ALA A 45 -6.48 3.34 -11.31
C ALA A 45 -6.51 4.86 -10.98
N HIS A 46 -7.69 5.45 -10.82
CA HIS A 46 -7.88 6.85 -10.40
C HIS A 46 -7.42 7.13 -8.97
N LEU A 47 -7.23 6.10 -8.14
CA LEU A 47 -6.68 6.21 -6.78
C LEU A 47 -5.14 6.18 -6.77
N ILE A 48 -4.50 5.81 -7.88
CA ILE A 48 -3.05 5.75 -8.00
C ILE A 48 -2.49 7.11 -8.36
N ALA A 49 -1.41 7.51 -7.69
CA ALA A 49 -0.70 8.73 -8.03
C ALA A 49 -0.13 8.65 -9.46
N PRO A 50 -0.33 9.67 -10.33
CA PRO A 50 0.17 9.65 -11.71
C PRO A 50 1.68 9.43 -11.82
N GLN A 51 2.44 9.92 -10.83
CA GLN A 51 3.89 9.72 -10.76
C GLN A 51 4.24 8.24 -10.52
N PHE A 52 3.49 7.58 -9.62
CA PHE A 52 3.70 6.17 -9.33
C PHE A 52 3.29 5.28 -10.51
N SER A 53 2.12 5.54 -11.13
CA SER A 53 1.68 4.80 -12.32
C SER A 53 2.65 4.97 -13.50
N GLY A 54 3.20 6.17 -13.70
CA GLY A 54 4.22 6.43 -14.71
C GLY A 54 5.50 5.61 -14.50
N CYS A 55 5.91 5.37 -13.26
CA CYS A 55 7.04 4.49 -12.94
C CYS A 55 6.72 3.00 -13.17
N VAL A 56 5.47 2.59 -12.95
CA VAL A 56 5.03 1.20 -13.18
C VAL A 56 4.92 0.89 -14.67
N GLY A 57 4.37 1.81 -15.47
CA GLY A 57 4.14 1.64 -16.91
C GLY A 57 2.77 1.04 -17.22
N ASP A 58 2.63 0.50 -18.44
CA ASP A 58 1.40 -0.14 -18.89
C ASP A 58 1.13 -1.42 -18.06
N VAL A 59 -0.03 -1.47 -17.40
CA VAL A 59 -0.41 -2.58 -16.52
C VAL A 59 -0.99 -3.78 -17.25
N GLU A 60 -1.44 -3.60 -18.50
CA GLU A 60 -2.08 -4.66 -19.29
C GLU A 60 -1.06 -5.63 -19.91
N VAL A 61 0.19 -5.20 -20.09
CA VAL A 61 1.26 -6.08 -20.60
C VAL A 61 1.80 -7.05 -19.54
N TYR A 62 1.44 -6.85 -18.27
CA TYR A 62 1.92 -7.68 -17.18
C TYR A 62 0.94 -8.79 -16.81
N SER A 63 1.45 -10.02 -16.68
CA SER A 63 0.77 -11.04 -15.88
C SER A 63 0.62 -10.55 -14.41
N PRO A 64 -0.32 -11.11 -13.63
CA PRO A 64 -0.51 -10.70 -12.23
C PRO A 64 0.76 -10.84 -11.38
N GLN A 65 1.63 -11.81 -11.69
CA GLN A 65 2.89 -12.02 -10.98
C GLN A 65 3.94 -10.97 -11.35
N GLN A 66 4.08 -10.66 -12.65
CA GLN A 66 4.98 -9.61 -13.13
C GLN A 66 4.57 -8.23 -12.60
N LEU A 67 3.27 -7.93 -12.59
CA LEU A 67 2.78 -6.65 -12.06
C LEU A 67 3.14 -6.47 -10.59
N ARG A 68 2.95 -7.51 -9.76
CA ARG A 68 3.33 -7.47 -8.34
C ARG A 68 4.83 -7.27 -8.15
N ALA A 69 5.65 -7.93 -8.97
CA ALA A 69 7.10 -7.77 -8.91
C ALA A 69 7.51 -6.33 -9.28
N ARG A 70 6.93 -5.76 -10.34
CA ARG A 70 7.19 -4.39 -10.79
C ARG A 70 6.74 -3.36 -9.75
N VAL A 71 5.54 -3.51 -9.19
CA VAL A 71 5.03 -2.65 -8.10
C VAL A 71 5.95 -2.71 -6.89
N LYS A 72 6.43 -3.90 -6.51
CA LYS A 72 7.36 -4.06 -5.39
C LYS A 72 8.69 -3.36 -5.65
N GLU A 73 9.21 -3.43 -6.87
CA GLU A 73 10.43 -2.72 -7.26
C GLU A 73 10.25 -1.20 -7.10
N VAL A 74 9.22 -0.63 -7.75
CA VAL A 74 8.94 0.81 -7.75
C VAL A 74 8.67 1.33 -6.34
N ALA A 75 7.84 0.62 -5.56
CA ALA A 75 7.49 1.03 -4.19
C ALA A 75 8.68 1.01 -3.21
N ASN A 76 9.75 0.27 -3.52
CA ASN A 76 10.96 0.23 -2.69
C ASN A 76 12.09 1.13 -3.22
N GLN A 77 11.96 1.71 -4.41
CA GLN A 77 13.00 2.56 -5.02
C GLN A 77 13.03 3.97 -4.41
N ASP A 78 11.89 4.66 -4.33
CA ASP A 78 11.82 6.01 -3.77
C ASP A 78 10.62 6.15 -2.80
N PRO A 79 10.87 6.27 -1.49
CA PRO A 79 9.80 6.41 -0.50
C PRO A 79 9.06 7.75 -0.58
N ARG A 80 9.55 8.73 -1.36
CA ARG A 80 8.89 10.03 -1.56
C ARG A 80 7.75 9.95 -2.58
N ILE A 81 7.74 8.93 -3.42
CA ILE A 81 6.67 8.71 -4.40
C ILE A 81 5.55 7.95 -3.70
N ALA A 82 4.56 8.71 -3.21
CA ALA A 82 3.36 8.13 -2.64
C ALA A 82 2.59 7.33 -3.72
N PRO A 83 2.26 6.04 -3.49
CA PRO A 83 1.57 5.25 -4.50
C PRO A 83 0.10 5.64 -4.71
N LEU A 84 -0.52 6.23 -3.69
CA LEU A 84 -1.96 6.52 -3.65
C LEU A 84 -2.20 8.01 -3.47
N VAL A 85 -3.28 8.51 -4.06
CA VAL A 85 -3.82 9.85 -3.81
C VAL A 85 -5.10 9.68 -3.00
N PHE A 86 -5.05 10.02 -1.71
CA PHE A 86 -6.22 9.87 -0.84
C PHE A 86 -7.28 10.94 -1.07
N ASP A 87 -6.92 12.07 -1.69
CA ASP A 87 -7.86 13.15 -1.98
C ASP A 87 -8.91 12.77 -3.04
N THR A 88 -8.64 11.74 -3.86
CA THR A 88 -9.56 11.22 -4.88
C THR A 88 -10.43 10.08 -4.35
N LEU A 89 -10.27 9.70 -3.08
CA LEU A 89 -11.00 8.60 -2.46
C LEU A 89 -12.46 9.01 -2.21
N ALA A 90 -13.40 8.34 -2.87
CA ALA A 90 -14.82 8.55 -2.68
C ALA A 90 -15.48 7.38 -1.93
N ALA A 91 -16.67 7.62 -1.36
CA ALA A 91 -17.44 6.55 -0.71
C ALA A 91 -17.72 5.37 -1.66
N GLU A 92 -17.90 5.64 -2.94
CA GLU A 92 -18.12 4.66 -4.01
C GLU A 92 -16.94 3.71 -4.20
N ASP A 93 -15.72 4.11 -3.81
CA ASP A 93 -14.55 3.25 -3.91
C ASP A 93 -14.55 2.10 -2.91
N PHE A 94 -15.37 2.20 -1.86
CA PHE A 94 -15.57 1.16 -0.85
C PHE A 94 -16.73 0.21 -1.16
N VAL A 95 -17.51 0.49 -2.21
CA VAL A 95 -18.61 -0.36 -2.65
C VAL A 95 -18.10 -1.25 -3.79
N THR A 96 -18.23 -2.57 -3.60
CA THR A 96 -17.87 -3.59 -4.58
C THR A 96 -19.06 -3.98 -5.44
#